data_AF-A0A5P9I143-F1
#
_entry.id   AF-A0A5P9I143-F1
#
_cell.length_a   1.000
_cell.length_b   1.000
_cell.length_c   1.000
_cell.angle_alpha   90.00
_cell.angle_beta   90.00
_cell.angle_gamma   90.00
#
_symmetry.space_group_name_H-M   'P 1'
#
loop_
_entity.id
_entity.type
_entity.pdbx_description
1 polymer ?
#
loop_
_entity_poly.entity_id
_entity_poly.type
_entity_poly.pdbx_seq_one_letter_code
_entity_poly.pdbx_strand_id
1 'polypeptide(L)'
;MDLTYFGFDLMRRFLAFVVFIAFAPQPLFAEWRVGPGSDLYEGTVSAFGVTERGVGALALMCREGKPLLWTQGWALSKAGPDRQENFAVIVDGQSFPVRGLHLPEEGLWTGAPPGALIAALRAGSRAVVAVPGEAQVGVSLRGSSRAISQVLDGCEGDETTAASAPEQGRVVLFGQLIATQCGGGYSITDDAEMTGRLDGDDTPDFVLDWGGVTCDDRSKGRGAGFCGAALCTIEIAFTETQSRQQVLGVNPELVDRAFGQKALKTTTQGATCGGATQVCEIIWVWNGSKLEPLQ
;
A
#
# COMPACT_ATOMS: atom_id res chain seq x y z
N MET A 1 -4.78 15.84 71.91
CA MET A 1 -5.89 16.33 71.06
C MET A 1 -5.40 16.23 69.64
N ASP A 2 -5.87 15.19 68.97
CA ASP A 2 -5.36 14.64 67.73
C ASP A 2 -5.71 15.49 66.50
N LEU A 3 -4.73 15.71 65.63
CA LEU A 3 -4.86 16.43 64.37
C LEU A 3 -3.88 15.83 63.33
N THR A 4 -4.05 14.56 62.98
CA THR A 4 -3.25 13.93 61.89
C THR A 4 -3.96 12.70 61.33
N TYR A 5 -5.02 12.82 60.52
CA TYR A 5 -5.51 11.68 59.71
C TYR A 5 -6.54 12.10 58.64
N PHE A 6 -6.21 13.01 57.70
CA PHE A 6 -7.15 13.32 56.59
C PHE A 6 -6.50 13.75 55.26
N GLY A 7 -5.25 13.34 54.99
CA GLY A 7 -4.48 13.88 53.85
C GLY A 7 -4.16 12.94 52.68
N PHE A 8 -4.23 11.62 52.82
CA PHE A 8 -3.54 10.71 51.89
C PHE A 8 -4.40 9.90 50.90
N ASP A 9 -5.73 9.92 51.03
CA ASP A 9 -6.58 9.03 50.20
C ASP A 9 -7.11 9.70 48.91
N LEU A 10 -7.14 11.04 48.84
CA LEU A 10 -7.65 11.76 47.66
C LEU A 10 -6.64 11.75 46.49
N MET A 11 -5.34 11.78 46.80
CA MET A 11 -4.29 11.86 45.77
C MET A 11 -4.04 10.52 45.06
N ARG A 12 -4.35 9.39 45.72
CA ARG A 12 -4.16 8.05 45.16
C ARG A 12 -5.27 7.66 44.16
N ARG A 13 -6.48 8.21 44.31
CA ARG A 13 -7.59 8.03 43.35
C ARG A 13 -7.43 8.90 42.10
N PHE A 14 -6.80 10.07 42.21
CA PHE A 14 -6.51 10.92 41.05
C PHE A 14 -5.41 10.34 40.15
N LEU A 15 -4.38 9.70 40.74
CA LEU A 15 -3.30 9.11 39.95
C LEU A 15 -3.73 7.84 39.18
N ALA A 16 -4.69 7.07 39.70
CA ALA A 16 -5.20 5.88 39.03
C ALA A 16 -6.08 6.21 37.80
N PHE A 17 -6.70 7.40 37.77
CA PHE A 17 -7.56 7.81 36.65
C PHE A 17 -6.78 8.37 35.46
N VAL A 18 -5.59 8.96 35.69
CA VAL A 18 -4.76 9.52 34.61
C VAL A 18 -4.00 8.43 33.82
N VAL A 19 -3.64 7.31 34.45
CA VAL A 19 -2.89 6.22 33.78
C VAL A 19 -3.78 5.38 32.85
N PHE A 20 -5.11 5.32 33.06
CA PHE A 20 -6.01 4.55 32.19
C PHE A 20 -6.37 5.25 30.87
N ILE A 21 -6.17 6.56 30.74
CA ILE A 21 -6.49 7.31 29.50
C ILE A 21 -5.39 7.15 28.45
N ALA A 22 -4.15 6.86 28.85
CA ALA A 22 -3.01 6.76 27.92
C ALA A 22 -2.95 5.44 27.11
N PHE A 23 -3.74 4.43 27.49
CA PHE A 23 -3.78 3.12 26.81
C PHE A 23 -5.17 2.74 26.31
N ALA A 24 -6.06 3.73 26.11
CA ALA A 24 -7.21 3.46 25.26
C ALA A 24 -6.66 3.13 23.87
N PRO A 25 -6.87 1.92 23.33
CA PRO A 25 -6.51 1.63 21.95
C PRO A 25 -7.14 2.73 21.14
N GLN A 26 -6.32 3.59 20.52
CA GLN A 26 -6.82 4.58 19.59
C GLN A 26 -7.62 3.73 18.60
N PRO A 27 -8.96 3.87 18.52
CA PRO A 27 -9.69 3.25 17.45
C PRO A 27 -8.96 3.68 16.19
N LEU A 28 -8.32 2.70 15.53
CA LEU A 28 -7.75 2.85 14.21
C LEU A 28 -8.95 3.10 13.30
N PHE A 29 -9.54 4.29 13.43
CA PHE A 29 -10.60 4.74 12.58
C PHE A 29 -9.96 4.78 11.21
N ALA A 30 -10.43 3.89 10.34
CA ALA A 30 -10.02 3.74 8.97
C ALA A 30 -10.04 5.11 8.28
N GLU A 31 -8.89 5.79 8.30
CA GLU A 31 -8.65 7.00 7.55
C GLU A 31 -8.42 6.59 6.10
N TRP A 32 -8.95 7.38 5.17
CA TRP A 32 -8.65 7.18 3.77
C TRP A 32 -7.16 7.34 3.53
N ARG A 33 -6.58 6.39 2.80
CA ARG A 33 -5.16 6.36 2.47
C ARG A 33 -4.97 6.21 0.98
N VAL A 34 -3.80 6.63 0.50
CA VAL A 34 -3.34 6.39 -0.87
C VAL A 34 -2.36 5.23 -0.82
N GLY A 35 -2.52 4.26 -1.71
CA GLY A 35 -1.64 3.11 -1.80
C GLY A 35 -1.86 2.32 -3.08
N PRO A 36 -1.18 1.17 -3.23
CA PRO A 36 -1.47 0.26 -4.33
C PRO A 36 -2.95 -0.17 -4.30
N GLY A 37 -3.51 -0.41 -5.48
CA GLY A 37 -4.87 -0.92 -5.66
C GLY A 37 -5.06 -2.34 -5.11
N SER A 38 -6.22 -2.94 -5.38
CA SER A 38 -6.42 -4.37 -5.13
C SER A 38 -5.56 -5.21 -6.08
N ASP A 39 -5.44 -6.52 -5.80
CA ASP A 39 -4.73 -7.49 -6.65
C ASP A 39 -5.22 -7.50 -8.11
N LEU A 40 -6.47 -7.11 -8.35
CA LEU A 40 -7.05 -6.96 -9.70
C LEU A 40 -6.56 -5.71 -10.45
N TYR A 41 -5.97 -4.76 -9.73
CA TYR A 41 -5.45 -3.49 -10.24
C TYR A 41 -4.02 -3.25 -9.79
N GLU A 42 -3.19 -4.29 -9.90
CA GLU A 42 -1.76 -4.20 -9.66
C GLU A 42 -1.14 -2.98 -10.36
N GLY A 43 -0.27 -2.27 -9.63
CA GLY A 43 0.39 -1.08 -10.13
C GLY A 43 -0.46 0.19 -10.23
N THR A 44 -1.77 0.13 -9.98
CA THR A 44 -2.62 1.32 -10.03
C THR A 44 -2.80 1.92 -8.64
N VAL A 45 -2.38 3.17 -8.47
CA VAL A 45 -2.54 3.89 -7.20
C VAL A 45 -4.02 4.21 -6.96
N SER A 46 -4.52 3.85 -5.78
CA SER A 46 -5.90 4.05 -5.36
C SER A 46 -5.97 4.87 -4.07
N ALA A 47 -6.98 5.72 -3.97
CA ALA A 47 -7.42 6.33 -2.73
C ALA A 47 -8.54 5.46 -2.17
N PHE A 48 -8.40 4.95 -0.95
CA PHE A 48 -9.38 4.01 -0.41
C PHE A 48 -9.61 4.16 1.08
N GLY A 49 -10.83 3.85 1.49
CA GLY A 49 -11.24 3.67 2.88
C GLY A 49 -11.74 2.24 3.11
N VAL A 50 -11.40 1.67 4.26
CA VAL A 50 -11.92 0.35 4.67
C VAL A 50 -13.15 0.52 5.55
N THR A 51 -14.06 -0.45 5.45
CA THR A 51 -15.27 -0.50 6.27
C THR A 51 -14.95 -0.58 7.76
N GLU A 52 -15.88 -0.15 8.61
CA GLU A 52 -15.70 -0.18 10.07
C GLU A 52 -15.41 -1.58 10.63
N ARG A 53 -15.84 -2.62 9.90
CA ARG A 53 -15.60 -4.02 10.26
C ARG A 53 -14.35 -4.62 9.60
N GLY A 54 -13.68 -3.87 8.73
CA GLY A 54 -12.51 -4.34 7.96
C GLY A 54 -12.82 -5.42 6.91
N VAL A 55 -14.08 -5.68 6.62
CA VAL A 55 -14.52 -6.77 5.71
C VAL A 55 -14.69 -6.32 4.26
N GLY A 56 -14.45 -5.04 3.98
CA GLY A 56 -14.59 -4.48 2.65
C GLY A 56 -13.98 -3.10 2.54
N ALA A 57 -13.85 -2.62 1.31
CA ALA A 57 -13.22 -1.35 0.96
C ALA A 57 -14.04 -0.61 -0.11
N LEU A 58 -14.00 0.72 -0.03
CA LEU A 58 -14.46 1.63 -1.08
C LEU A 58 -13.26 2.44 -1.55
N ALA A 59 -13.03 2.46 -2.86
CA ALA A 59 -11.84 3.04 -3.43
C ALA A 59 -12.12 3.80 -4.72
N LEU A 60 -11.26 4.76 -5.01
CA LEU A 60 -11.24 5.54 -6.24
C LEU A 60 -9.81 5.50 -6.80
N MET A 61 -9.69 5.23 -8.10
CA MET A 61 -8.41 5.23 -8.79
C MET A 61 -8.51 5.94 -10.13
N CYS A 62 -7.37 6.17 -10.75
CA CYS A 62 -7.30 6.64 -12.13
C CYS A 62 -7.01 5.49 -13.08
N ARG A 63 -7.83 5.33 -14.12
CA ARG A 63 -7.59 4.37 -15.19
C ARG A 63 -7.87 5.02 -16.53
N GLU A 64 -6.89 4.99 -17.43
CA GLU A 64 -7.02 5.57 -18.78
C GLU A 64 -7.46 7.05 -18.73
N GLY A 65 -6.85 7.84 -17.82
CA GLY A 65 -7.18 9.25 -17.60
C GLY A 65 -8.57 9.50 -16.99
N LYS A 66 -9.29 8.46 -16.56
CA LYS A 66 -10.66 8.60 -16.03
C LYS A 66 -10.77 8.04 -14.61
N PRO A 67 -11.57 8.69 -13.75
CA PRO A 67 -11.89 8.14 -12.44
C PRO A 67 -12.62 6.81 -12.57
N LEU A 68 -12.14 5.80 -11.85
CA LEU A 68 -12.80 4.51 -11.71
C LEU A 68 -13.03 4.25 -10.22
N LEU A 69 -14.29 4.01 -9.86
CA LEU A 69 -14.68 3.62 -8.51
C LEU A 69 -14.66 2.09 -8.45
N TRP A 70 -14.16 1.55 -7.35
CA TRP A 70 -14.29 0.13 -7.07
C TRP A 70 -14.57 -0.14 -5.59
N THR A 71 -15.20 -1.28 -5.32
CA THR A 71 -15.61 -1.68 -3.98
C THR A 71 -15.54 -3.21 -3.87
N GLN A 72 -14.91 -3.72 -2.81
CA GLN A 72 -14.67 -5.15 -2.57
C GLN A 72 -15.10 -5.57 -1.16
N GLY A 73 -15.51 -6.83 -0.98
CA GLY A 73 -15.91 -7.37 0.33
C GLY A 73 -17.42 -7.63 0.47
N TRP A 74 -18.14 -7.63 -0.65
CA TRP A 74 -19.54 -8.02 -0.74
C TRP A 74 -19.62 -9.44 -1.34
N ALA A 75 -20.45 -10.28 -0.72
CA ALA A 75 -20.21 -11.72 -0.67
C ALA A 75 -20.09 -12.42 -2.04
N LEU A 76 -19.17 -13.39 -2.06
CA LEU A 76 -19.02 -14.47 -3.05
C LEU A 76 -20.30 -15.31 -3.26
N SER A 77 -21.37 -15.10 -2.48
CA SER A 77 -22.59 -15.91 -2.50
C SER A 77 -23.35 -15.86 -3.82
N LYS A 78 -22.97 -14.99 -4.76
CA LYS A 78 -23.50 -14.95 -6.13
C LYS A 78 -22.44 -15.31 -7.16
N ALA A 79 -21.77 -16.45 -6.96
CA ALA A 79 -20.93 -17.06 -7.98
C ALA A 79 -21.64 -17.08 -9.34
N GLY A 80 -20.89 -16.83 -10.41
CA GLY A 80 -21.43 -16.72 -11.76
C GLY A 80 -20.55 -15.85 -12.65
N PRO A 81 -20.92 -15.68 -13.92
CA PRO A 81 -20.13 -14.89 -14.85
C PRO A 81 -20.14 -13.41 -14.50
N ASP A 82 -19.07 -12.74 -14.94
CA ASP A 82 -18.95 -11.30 -15.01
C ASP A 82 -20.19 -10.67 -15.65
N ARG A 83 -20.68 -9.60 -15.03
CA ARG A 83 -21.92 -8.96 -15.48
C ARG A 83 -21.99 -7.48 -15.14
N GLN A 84 -22.76 -6.77 -15.94
CA GLN A 84 -23.06 -5.36 -15.72
C GLN A 84 -24.24 -5.24 -14.76
N GLU A 85 -24.01 -4.63 -13.60
CA GLU A 85 -25.02 -4.44 -12.57
C GLU A 85 -24.95 -3.00 -12.02
N ASN A 86 -26.00 -2.60 -11.30
CA ASN A 86 -26.04 -1.32 -10.60
C ASN A 86 -25.83 -1.55 -9.11
N PHE A 87 -25.01 -0.70 -8.50
CA PHE A 87 -24.93 -0.54 -7.05
C PHE A 87 -25.10 0.94 -6.71
N ALA A 88 -25.24 1.26 -5.44
CA ALA A 88 -25.30 2.65 -4.99
C ALA A 88 -24.26 2.92 -3.93
N VAL A 89 -23.70 4.14 -3.95
CA VAL A 89 -22.94 4.69 -2.84
C VAL A 89 -23.78 5.79 -2.22
N ILE A 90 -24.03 5.71 -0.92
CA ILE A 90 -24.84 6.66 -0.17
C ILE A 90 -23.90 7.48 0.70
N VAL A 91 -23.74 8.78 0.38
CA VAL A 91 -22.86 9.69 1.14
C VAL A 91 -23.71 10.66 1.94
N ASP A 92 -23.58 10.63 3.26
CA ASP A 92 -24.35 11.45 4.20
C ASP A 92 -25.89 11.45 3.90
N GLY A 93 -26.41 10.29 3.49
CA GLY A 93 -27.82 10.09 3.16
C GLY A 93 -28.21 10.35 1.70
N GLN A 94 -27.33 10.95 0.89
CA GLN A 94 -27.56 11.13 -0.55
C GLN A 94 -27.10 9.90 -1.33
N SER A 95 -27.99 9.31 -2.13
CA SER A 95 -27.71 8.11 -2.93
C SER A 95 -27.18 8.47 -4.33
N PHE A 96 -26.11 7.80 -4.73
CA PHE A 96 -25.48 7.93 -6.05
C PHE A 96 -25.44 6.55 -6.72
N PRO A 97 -26.27 6.29 -7.74
CA PRO A 97 -26.20 5.04 -8.48
C PRO A 97 -24.92 4.99 -9.31
N VAL A 98 -24.27 3.83 -9.32
CA VAL A 98 -23.10 3.52 -10.13
C VAL A 98 -23.43 2.27 -10.94
N ARG A 99 -23.26 2.38 -12.26
CA ARG A 99 -23.37 1.25 -13.19
C ARG A 99 -21.96 0.77 -13.50
N GLY A 100 -21.73 -0.53 -13.39
CA GLY A 100 -20.51 -1.11 -13.92
C GLY A 100 -20.38 -2.60 -13.71
N LEU A 101 -19.15 -3.09 -13.73
CA LEU A 101 -18.83 -4.51 -13.79
C LEU A 101 -18.82 -5.11 -12.38
N HIS A 102 -19.55 -6.21 -12.21
CA HIS A 102 -19.49 -7.09 -11.05
C HIS A 102 -18.72 -8.34 -11.45
N LEU A 103 -17.63 -8.59 -10.72
CA LEU A 103 -16.76 -9.78 -10.79
C LEU A 103 -17.04 -10.62 -9.53
N PRO A 104 -17.92 -11.64 -9.62
CA PRO A 104 -18.45 -12.29 -8.43
C PRO A 104 -17.48 -13.26 -7.74
N GLU A 105 -16.51 -13.81 -8.48
CA GLU A 105 -15.50 -14.71 -7.90
C GLU A 105 -14.55 -13.97 -6.96
N GLU A 106 -14.42 -12.66 -7.14
CA GLU A 106 -13.56 -11.76 -6.40
C GLU A 106 -14.35 -10.84 -5.44
N GLY A 107 -15.68 -10.88 -5.53
CA GLY A 107 -16.57 -9.98 -4.79
C GLY A 107 -16.31 -8.51 -5.12
N LEU A 108 -15.84 -8.22 -6.33
CA LEU A 108 -15.45 -6.87 -6.78
C LEU A 108 -16.56 -6.24 -7.61
N TRP A 109 -16.82 -4.97 -7.33
CA TRP A 109 -17.71 -4.12 -8.11
C TRP A 109 -16.96 -2.89 -8.56
N THR A 110 -17.07 -2.53 -9.83
CA THR A 110 -16.42 -1.36 -10.42
C THR A 110 -17.37 -0.55 -11.25
N GLY A 111 -17.08 0.74 -11.45
CA GLY A 111 -17.85 1.58 -12.36
C GLY A 111 -17.36 3.01 -12.37
N ALA A 112 -17.69 3.74 -13.45
CA ALA A 112 -17.37 5.15 -13.56
C ALA A 112 -18.27 5.95 -12.58
N PRO A 113 -17.71 6.62 -11.56
CA PRO A 113 -18.50 7.42 -10.64
C PRO A 113 -18.93 8.72 -11.31
N PRO A 114 -20.17 9.20 -11.10
CA PRO A 114 -20.55 10.54 -11.53
C PRO A 114 -19.74 11.58 -10.75
N GLY A 115 -19.44 12.73 -11.37
CA GLY A 115 -18.67 13.81 -10.71
C GLY A 115 -19.29 14.28 -9.39
N ALA A 116 -20.62 14.24 -9.28
CA ALA A 116 -21.33 14.56 -8.03
C ALA A 116 -21.02 13.56 -6.90
N LEU A 117 -20.81 12.27 -7.20
CA LEU A 117 -20.39 11.29 -6.20
C LEU A 117 -18.96 11.55 -5.74
N ILE A 118 -18.03 11.87 -6.65
CA ILE A 118 -16.64 12.23 -6.30
C ILE A 118 -16.64 13.45 -5.36
N ALA A 119 -17.41 14.48 -5.69
CA ALA A 119 -17.54 15.66 -4.84
C ALA A 119 -18.11 15.31 -3.46
N ALA A 120 -19.13 14.45 -3.40
CA ALA A 120 -19.71 14.00 -2.14
C ALA A 120 -18.69 13.21 -1.30
N LEU A 121 -17.94 12.28 -1.91
CA LEU A 121 -16.92 11.50 -1.22
C LEU A 121 -15.81 12.37 -0.62
N ARG A 122 -15.44 13.47 -1.28
CA ARG A 122 -14.43 14.42 -0.80
C ARG A 122 -14.92 15.33 0.33
N ALA A 123 -16.21 15.65 0.37
CA ALA A 123 -16.80 16.61 1.31
C ALA A 123 -17.54 15.95 2.47
N GLY A 124 -17.95 14.70 2.30
CA GLY A 124 -18.83 14.00 3.23
C GLY A 124 -18.11 13.43 4.44
N SER A 125 -18.91 12.92 5.39
CA SER A 125 -18.43 12.34 6.64
C SER A 125 -18.47 10.81 6.65
N ARG A 126 -19.47 10.24 5.96
CA ARG A 126 -19.69 8.79 5.88
C ARG A 126 -20.22 8.40 4.51
N ALA A 127 -19.68 7.30 3.97
CA ALA A 127 -20.24 6.60 2.82
C ALA A 127 -20.80 5.26 3.25
N VAL A 128 -21.86 4.80 2.58
CA VAL A 128 -22.42 3.46 2.73
C VAL A 128 -22.54 2.86 1.33
N VAL A 129 -21.99 1.67 1.14
CA VAL A 129 -22.10 0.95 -0.13
C VAL A 129 -23.31 0.03 -0.06
N ALA A 130 -24.22 0.17 -1.03
CA ALA A 130 -25.45 -0.59 -1.14
C ALA A 130 -25.42 -1.42 -2.42
N VAL A 131 -25.02 -2.69 -2.27
CA VAL A 131 -25.03 -3.70 -3.32
C VAL A 131 -26.36 -4.47 -3.29
N PRO A 132 -27.01 -4.76 -4.44
CA PRO A 132 -28.30 -5.47 -4.46
C PRO A 132 -28.27 -6.84 -3.79
N GLY A 133 -29.09 -7.01 -2.75
CA GLY A 133 -29.25 -8.27 -2.01
C GLY A 133 -28.18 -8.51 -0.93
N GLU A 134 -27.29 -7.54 -0.70
CA GLU A 134 -26.23 -7.63 0.30
C GLU A 134 -26.48 -6.66 1.46
N ALA A 135 -25.80 -6.89 2.58
CA ALA A 135 -25.82 -5.96 3.70
C ALA A 135 -25.13 -4.64 3.33
N GLN A 136 -25.74 -3.52 3.73
CA GLN A 136 -25.12 -2.21 3.59
C GLN A 136 -24.00 -2.04 4.61
N VAL A 137 -22.83 -1.60 4.16
CA VAL A 137 -21.66 -1.40 5.04
C VAL A 137 -21.13 0.01 4.90
N GLY A 138 -20.84 0.63 6.04
CA GLY A 138 -20.34 2.00 6.13
C GLY A 138 -18.81 2.09 6.09
N VAL A 139 -18.33 3.16 5.47
CA VAL A 139 -16.94 3.58 5.38
C VAL A 139 -16.85 5.01 5.90
N SER A 140 -15.94 5.26 6.84
CA SER A 140 -15.61 6.63 7.28
C SER A 140 -15.00 7.40 6.12
N LEU A 141 -15.40 8.65 5.89
CA LEU A 141 -14.78 9.52 4.88
C LEU A 141 -13.71 10.45 5.47
N ARG A 142 -13.27 10.20 6.71
CA ARG A 142 -12.14 10.94 7.29
C ARG A 142 -10.90 10.77 6.41
N GLY A 143 -10.31 11.89 6.00
CA GLY A 143 -9.12 11.92 5.14
C GLY A 143 -9.40 11.78 3.63
N SER A 144 -10.63 11.45 3.23
CA SER A 144 -10.96 11.12 1.83
C SER A 144 -10.64 12.28 0.88
N SER A 145 -10.92 13.52 1.29
CA SER A 145 -10.70 14.71 0.47
C SER A 145 -9.27 14.80 -0.07
N ARG A 146 -8.28 14.60 0.82
CA ARG A 146 -6.86 14.66 0.49
C ARG A 146 -6.44 13.48 -0.38
N ALA A 147 -6.82 12.27 0.03
CA ALA A 147 -6.45 11.04 -0.67
C ALA A 147 -7.02 11.01 -2.10
N ILE A 148 -8.31 11.33 -2.26
CA ILE A 148 -8.99 11.38 -3.55
C ILE A 148 -8.37 12.45 -4.45
N SER A 149 -8.10 13.66 -3.93
CA SER A 149 -7.41 14.70 -4.71
C SER A 149 -6.08 14.21 -5.25
N GLN A 150 -5.23 13.63 -4.40
CA GLN A 150 -3.91 13.14 -4.80
C GLN A 150 -3.97 12.13 -5.96
N VAL A 151 -5.00 11.28 -6.00
CA VAL A 151 -5.17 10.29 -7.07
C VAL A 151 -5.77 10.90 -8.33
N LEU A 152 -6.71 11.84 -8.19
CA LEU A 152 -7.35 12.50 -9.32
C LEU A 152 -6.45 13.52 -10.02
N ASP A 153 -5.48 14.09 -9.33
CA ASP A 153 -4.44 14.93 -9.96
C ASP A 153 -3.70 14.15 -11.07
N GLY A 154 -3.64 12.82 -10.97
CA GLY A 154 -3.11 11.93 -12.01
C GLY A 154 -4.06 11.63 -13.18
N CYS A 155 -5.35 11.97 -13.07
CA CYS A 155 -6.32 11.76 -14.15
C CYS A 155 -6.35 12.86 -15.20
N GLU A 156 -5.91 14.07 -14.84
CA GLU A 156 -5.99 15.23 -15.73
C GLU A 156 -4.78 15.33 -16.70
N GLY A 157 -3.86 14.36 -16.65
CA GLY A 157 -2.53 14.45 -17.29
C GLY A 157 -2.37 13.94 -18.73
N ASP A 158 -3.31 13.18 -19.30
CA ASP A 158 -3.01 12.37 -20.50
C ASP A 158 -3.62 12.86 -21.84
N GLU A 159 -4.38 13.95 -21.88
CA GLU A 159 -4.93 14.43 -23.17
C GLU A 159 -3.96 15.34 -23.98
N THR A 160 -2.84 15.80 -23.42
CA THR A 160 -2.01 16.85 -24.09
C THR A 160 -0.58 16.42 -24.49
N THR A 161 -0.19 15.15 -24.37
CA THR A 161 1.17 14.73 -24.80
C THR A 161 1.20 13.41 -25.59
N ALA A 162 0.43 13.35 -26.67
CA ALA A 162 0.65 12.36 -27.73
C ALA A 162 1.89 12.73 -28.58
N ALA A 163 3.10 12.67 -28.00
CA ALA A 163 4.36 12.80 -28.73
C ALA A 163 5.56 12.18 -27.99
N SER A 164 5.39 10.98 -27.45
CA SER A 164 6.41 9.94 -27.29
C SER A 164 5.63 8.70 -26.88
N ALA A 165 5.52 7.71 -27.76
CA ALA A 165 4.95 6.44 -27.36
C ALA A 165 5.80 5.94 -26.17
N PRO A 166 5.23 5.75 -24.96
CA PRO A 166 5.98 5.08 -23.91
C PRO A 166 6.30 3.69 -24.47
N GLU A 167 7.59 3.43 -24.63
CA GLU A 167 8.14 2.09 -24.74
C GLU A 167 7.40 1.24 -23.71
N GLN A 168 6.59 0.28 -24.18
CA GLN A 168 5.52 -0.41 -23.44
C GLN A 168 5.85 -0.52 -21.95
N GLY A 169 5.33 0.47 -21.20
CA GLY A 169 5.91 0.89 -19.94
C GLY A 169 5.84 -0.21 -18.92
N ARG A 170 6.99 -0.75 -18.57
CA ARG A 170 7.15 -1.62 -17.41
C ARG A 170 6.53 -0.92 -16.20
N VAL A 171 5.50 -1.53 -15.62
CA VAL A 171 4.93 -1.08 -14.36
C VAL A 171 6.00 -1.28 -13.28
N VAL A 172 6.38 -0.19 -12.63
CA VAL A 172 7.29 -0.18 -11.48
C VAL A 172 6.44 -0.20 -10.23
N LEU A 173 6.34 -1.33 -9.52
CA LEU A 173 5.49 -1.45 -8.34
C LEU A 173 5.92 -0.52 -7.22
N PHE A 174 7.23 -0.25 -7.10
CA PHE A 174 7.73 0.69 -6.11
C PHE A 174 7.65 2.15 -6.56
N GLY A 175 7.01 2.46 -7.69
CA GLY A 175 7.07 3.79 -8.29
C GLY A 175 6.59 4.91 -7.38
N GLN A 176 5.52 4.69 -6.62
CA GLN A 176 5.03 5.69 -5.65
C GLN A 176 6.00 5.89 -4.47
N LEU A 177 6.60 4.80 -3.97
CA LEU A 177 7.62 4.88 -2.93
C LEU A 177 8.82 5.68 -3.43
N ILE A 178 9.32 5.35 -4.63
CA ILE A 178 10.48 6.01 -5.22
C ILE A 178 10.19 7.49 -5.45
N ALA A 179 9.06 7.84 -6.07
CA ALA A 179 8.65 9.22 -6.28
C ALA A 179 8.57 10.01 -4.96
N THR A 180 8.05 9.38 -3.90
CA THR A 180 7.96 9.99 -2.57
C THR A 180 9.36 10.28 -1.99
N GLN A 181 10.29 9.33 -2.11
CA GLN A 181 11.66 9.53 -1.60
C GLN A 181 12.46 10.53 -2.44
N CYS A 182 12.28 10.49 -3.76
CA CYS A 182 12.89 11.44 -4.69
C CYS A 182 12.26 12.84 -4.62
N GLY A 183 11.06 12.99 -4.06
CA GLY A 183 10.31 14.24 -4.03
C GLY A 183 9.78 14.66 -5.41
N GLY A 184 9.53 13.70 -6.30
CA GLY A 184 9.11 13.96 -7.68
C GLY A 184 9.61 12.91 -8.66
N GLY A 185 10.14 13.36 -9.80
CA GLY A 185 10.60 12.51 -10.89
C GLY A 185 11.86 11.70 -10.56
N TYR A 186 11.95 10.53 -11.20
CA TYR A 186 13.02 9.56 -11.04
C TYR A 186 13.16 8.70 -12.30
N SER A 187 14.28 8.01 -12.40
CA SER A 187 14.50 6.88 -13.30
C SER A 187 15.06 5.68 -12.54
N ILE A 188 14.81 4.48 -13.05
CA ILE A 188 15.39 3.25 -12.52
C ILE A 188 16.02 2.43 -13.64
N THR A 189 17.03 1.64 -13.32
CA THR A 189 17.60 0.65 -14.25
C THR A 189 16.67 -0.57 -14.38
N ASP A 190 16.82 -1.33 -15.46
CA ASP A 190 15.99 -2.52 -15.72
C ASP A 190 16.16 -3.62 -14.66
N ASP A 191 17.26 -3.64 -13.94
CA ASP A 191 17.53 -4.59 -12.86
C ASP A 191 17.22 -4.03 -11.46
N ALA A 192 16.79 -2.76 -11.37
CA ALA A 192 16.50 -2.13 -10.08
C ALA A 192 15.28 -2.74 -9.40
N GLU A 193 14.28 -3.19 -10.16
CA GLU A 193 13.12 -3.90 -9.61
C GLU A 193 13.13 -5.35 -10.09
N MET A 194 12.77 -6.28 -9.22
CA MET A 194 12.65 -7.69 -9.57
C MET A 194 11.41 -8.29 -8.93
N THR A 195 10.93 -9.38 -9.53
CA THR A 195 9.76 -10.10 -9.07
C THR A 195 10.11 -11.58 -8.91
N GLY A 196 9.74 -12.18 -7.77
CA GLY A 196 9.96 -13.59 -7.50
C GLY A 196 9.19 -14.07 -6.27
N ARG A 197 9.13 -15.38 -6.06
CA ARG A 197 8.43 -15.98 -4.91
C ARG A 197 9.43 -16.26 -3.79
N LEU A 198 9.61 -15.31 -2.87
CA LEU A 198 10.60 -15.36 -1.82
C LEU A 198 10.06 -15.99 -0.53
N ASP A 199 8.78 -15.79 -0.21
CA ASP A 199 8.15 -16.36 0.99
C ASP A 199 7.51 -17.76 0.78
N GLY A 200 7.51 -18.23 -0.47
CA GLY A 200 7.17 -19.60 -0.83
C GLY A 200 5.68 -19.85 -1.05
N ASP A 201 4.87 -18.80 -1.16
CA ASP A 201 3.49 -18.90 -1.64
C ASP A 201 3.40 -18.78 -3.18
N ASP A 202 2.17 -18.64 -3.70
CA ASP A 202 1.89 -18.54 -5.12
C ASP A 202 1.83 -17.10 -5.65
N THR A 203 1.88 -16.12 -4.76
CA THR A 203 1.80 -14.69 -5.02
C THR A 203 3.22 -14.14 -5.27
N PRO A 204 3.42 -13.28 -6.28
CA PRO A 204 4.74 -12.70 -6.52
C PRO A 204 5.14 -11.71 -5.41
N ASP A 205 6.39 -11.79 -4.96
CA ASP A 205 7.04 -10.77 -4.13
C ASP A 205 7.89 -9.83 -4.99
N PHE A 206 8.16 -8.65 -4.44
CA PHE A 206 8.87 -7.59 -5.16
C PHE A 206 10.12 -7.16 -4.42
N VAL A 207 11.21 -6.98 -5.17
CA VAL A 207 12.50 -6.54 -4.66
C VAL A 207 12.91 -5.26 -5.39
N LEU A 208 13.33 -4.23 -4.64
CA LEU A 208 13.89 -3.00 -5.17
C LEU A 208 15.33 -2.82 -4.68
N ASP A 209 16.26 -2.74 -5.63
CA ASP A 209 17.62 -2.24 -5.41
C ASP A 209 17.66 -0.72 -5.52
N TRP A 210 17.83 -0.03 -4.39
CA TRP A 210 18.02 1.42 -4.41
C TRP A 210 19.29 1.84 -5.16
N GLY A 211 20.24 0.92 -5.38
CA GLY A 211 21.43 1.15 -6.20
C GLY A 211 21.15 1.47 -7.66
N GLY A 212 20.02 0.99 -8.20
CA GLY A 212 19.55 1.25 -9.56
C GLY A 212 18.63 2.47 -9.69
N VAL A 213 18.33 3.16 -8.58
CA VAL A 213 17.42 4.33 -8.56
C VAL A 213 18.19 5.64 -8.69
N THR A 214 17.75 6.49 -9.62
CA THR A 214 18.25 7.85 -9.81
C THR A 214 17.12 8.86 -9.68
N CYS A 215 17.22 9.79 -8.71
CA CYS A 215 16.27 10.89 -8.57
C CYS A 215 16.66 12.07 -9.48
N ASP A 216 15.66 12.80 -10.00
CA ASP A 216 15.89 14.05 -10.73
C ASP A 216 16.50 15.13 -9.80
N ASP A 217 16.01 15.20 -8.55
CA ASP A 217 16.61 16.02 -7.50
C ASP A 217 17.89 15.37 -6.96
N ARG A 218 19.03 15.83 -7.47
CA ARG A 218 20.35 15.34 -7.06
C ARG A 218 20.68 15.61 -5.58
N SER A 219 19.96 16.50 -4.89
CA SER A 219 20.16 16.74 -3.47
C SER A 219 19.77 15.54 -2.59
N LYS A 220 18.98 14.60 -3.14
CA LYS A 220 18.60 13.35 -2.47
C LYS A 220 19.75 12.35 -2.35
N GLY A 221 20.83 12.53 -3.11
CA GLY A 221 21.95 11.60 -3.14
C GLY A 221 21.64 10.30 -3.91
N ARG A 222 22.59 9.36 -3.89
CA ARG A 222 22.48 8.07 -4.60
C ARG A 222 21.36 7.22 -4.00
N GLY A 223 20.50 6.64 -4.84
CA GLY A 223 19.37 5.83 -4.40
C GLY A 223 18.44 6.57 -3.45
N ALA A 224 18.19 7.86 -3.69
CA ALA A 224 17.41 8.73 -2.81
C ALA A 224 17.91 8.82 -1.34
N GLY A 225 19.19 8.53 -1.10
CA GLY A 225 19.79 8.51 0.24
C GLY A 225 19.81 7.13 0.90
N PHE A 226 19.26 6.11 0.23
CA PHE A 226 19.30 4.71 0.67
C PHE A 226 20.58 3.98 0.26
N CYS A 227 21.50 4.67 -0.40
CA CYS A 227 22.85 4.17 -0.66
C CYS A 227 23.89 4.91 0.18
N GLY A 228 24.61 4.15 1.00
CA GLY A 228 25.79 4.64 1.71
C GLY A 228 27.05 4.60 0.83
N ALA A 229 28.22 4.73 1.46
CA ALA A 229 29.50 4.71 0.77
C ALA A 229 29.81 3.36 0.10
N ALA A 230 29.33 2.26 0.69
CA ALA A 230 29.71 0.90 0.29
C ALA A 230 28.53 -0.01 -0.09
N LEU A 231 27.33 0.25 0.43
CA LEU A 231 26.16 -0.62 0.28
C LEU A 231 24.91 0.22 0.02
N CYS A 232 23.89 -0.41 -0.54
CA CYS A 232 22.55 0.15 -0.67
C CYS A 232 21.56 -0.65 0.17
N THR A 233 20.45 -0.02 0.52
CA THR A 233 19.28 -0.76 0.99
C THR A 233 18.67 -1.50 -0.18
N ILE A 234 18.29 -2.75 0.06
CA ILE A 234 17.42 -3.52 -0.81
C ILE A 234 16.09 -3.65 -0.06
N GLU A 235 15.02 -3.19 -0.70
CA GLU A 235 13.67 -3.22 -0.17
C GLU A 235 12.95 -4.45 -0.70
N ILE A 236 12.27 -5.19 0.17
CA ILE A 236 11.47 -6.36 -0.18
C ILE A 236 10.05 -6.12 0.29
N ALA A 237 9.08 -6.33 -0.59
CA ALA A 237 7.66 -6.34 -0.27
C ALA A 237 7.11 -7.75 -0.46
N PHE A 238 6.55 -8.32 0.60
CA PHE A 238 5.89 -9.62 0.59
C PHE A 238 4.39 -9.40 0.41
N THR A 239 3.84 -9.91 -0.69
CA THR A 239 2.50 -9.51 -1.12
C THR A 239 1.43 -10.14 -0.23
N GLU A 240 1.52 -11.44 0.04
CA GLU A 240 0.53 -12.19 0.84
C GLU A 240 0.45 -11.67 2.29
N THR A 241 1.62 -11.47 2.92
CA THR A 241 1.69 -10.99 4.31
C THR A 241 1.50 -9.49 4.45
N GLN A 242 1.46 -8.75 3.33
CA GLN A 242 1.48 -7.28 3.28
C GLN A 242 2.62 -6.67 4.12
N SER A 243 3.72 -7.40 4.26
CA SER A 243 4.86 -7.01 5.09
C SER A 243 6.01 -6.52 4.23
N ARG A 244 6.92 -5.75 4.84
CA ARG A 244 8.09 -5.21 4.16
C ARG A 244 9.33 -5.49 4.98
N GLN A 245 10.42 -5.77 4.29
CA GLN A 245 11.73 -5.97 4.89
C GLN A 245 12.79 -5.19 4.13
N GLN A 246 13.78 -4.71 4.88
CA GLN A 246 14.98 -4.11 4.31
C GLN A 246 16.19 -4.97 4.66
N VAL A 247 17.06 -5.16 3.68
CA VAL A 247 18.39 -5.73 3.88
C VAL A 247 19.45 -4.80 3.28
N LEU A 248 20.70 -4.95 3.72
CA LEU A 248 21.82 -4.16 3.19
C LEU A 248 22.65 -5.02 2.25
N GLY A 249 22.87 -4.53 1.03
CA GLY A 249 23.62 -5.22 0.00
C GLY A 249 23.74 -4.39 -1.27
N VAL A 250 24.30 -4.98 -2.31
CA VAL A 250 24.28 -4.49 -3.69
C VAL A 250 24.10 -5.67 -4.63
N ASN A 251 23.69 -5.40 -5.87
CA ASN A 251 23.51 -6.41 -6.91
C ASN A 251 22.61 -7.58 -6.43
N PRO A 252 21.37 -7.30 -5.99
CA PRO A 252 20.45 -8.36 -5.62
C PRO A 252 20.13 -9.24 -6.83
N GLU A 253 20.01 -10.54 -6.60
CA GLU A 253 19.71 -11.54 -7.62
C GLU A 253 18.72 -12.56 -7.03
N LEU A 254 17.69 -12.92 -7.80
CA LEU A 254 16.76 -13.98 -7.42
C LEU A 254 17.29 -15.33 -7.89
N VAL A 255 17.76 -16.15 -6.96
CA VAL A 255 18.35 -17.46 -7.26
C VAL A 255 17.34 -18.58 -7.04
N ASP A 256 17.33 -19.56 -7.95
CA ASP A 256 16.49 -20.75 -7.84
C ASP A 256 16.97 -21.69 -6.72
N ARG A 257 16.01 -22.26 -5.99
CA ARG A 257 16.22 -23.32 -5.00
C ARG A 257 15.39 -24.55 -5.34
N ALA A 258 15.61 -25.62 -4.58
CA ALA A 258 14.83 -26.85 -4.71
C ALA A 258 13.33 -26.56 -4.56
N PHE A 259 12.51 -27.35 -5.26
CA PHE A 259 11.05 -27.27 -5.21
C PHE A 259 10.46 -25.93 -5.70
N GLY A 260 11.17 -25.21 -6.58
CA GLY A 260 10.67 -23.98 -7.20
C GLY A 260 10.65 -22.76 -6.28
N GLN A 261 11.23 -22.87 -5.08
CA GLN A 261 11.42 -21.72 -4.18
C GLN A 261 12.51 -20.80 -4.72
N LYS A 262 12.39 -19.49 -4.50
CA LYS A 262 13.48 -18.54 -4.74
C LYS A 262 14.20 -18.20 -3.43
N ALA A 263 15.44 -17.75 -3.54
CA ALA A 263 16.11 -16.99 -2.50
C ALA A 263 16.62 -15.67 -3.08
N LEU A 264 16.81 -14.69 -2.20
CA LEU A 264 17.45 -13.43 -2.56
C LEU A 264 18.94 -13.57 -2.29
N LYS A 265 19.77 -13.45 -3.30
CA LYS A 265 21.23 -13.34 -3.14
C LYS A 265 21.62 -11.87 -3.21
N THR A 266 22.50 -11.41 -2.33
CA THR A 266 23.03 -10.04 -2.36
C THR A 266 24.54 -10.07 -2.23
N THR A 267 25.24 -9.15 -2.86
CA THR A 267 26.66 -8.92 -2.62
C THR A 267 26.84 -7.94 -1.46
N THR A 268 27.79 -8.20 -0.56
CA THR A 268 28.21 -7.26 0.47
C THR A 268 29.74 -7.17 0.52
N GLN A 269 30.26 -6.20 1.27
CA GLN A 269 31.69 -5.96 1.36
C GLN A 269 32.11 -5.43 2.74
N GLY A 270 33.40 -5.53 3.03
CA GLY A 270 34.00 -4.93 4.22
C GLY A 270 33.85 -5.81 5.47
N ALA A 271 33.58 -5.17 6.62
CA ALA A 271 33.55 -5.85 7.91
C ALA A 271 32.57 -7.03 7.97
N THR A 272 31.45 -6.95 7.24
CA THR A 272 30.46 -8.04 7.12
C THR A 272 31.04 -9.30 6.50
N CYS A 273 32.06 -9.17 5.65
CA CYS A 273 32.73 -10.28 4.96
C CYS A 273 34.00 -10.77 5.64
N GLY A 274 34.38 -10.22 6.79
CA GLY A 274 35.61 -10.60 7.49
C GLY A 274 36.82 -9.69 7.21
N GLY A 275 36.67 -8.60 6.44
CA GLY A 275 37.78 -7.67 6.20
C GLY A 275 37.43 -6.53 5.24
N ALA A 276 38.12 -5.39 5.38
CA ALA A 276 37.79 -4.15 4.66
C ALA A 276 37.75 -4.25 3.12
N THR A 277 38.48 -5.20 2.53
CA THR A 277 38.55 -5.42 1.07
C THR A 277 37.88 -6.71 0.63
N GLN A 278 37.26 -7.46 1.54
CA GLN A 278 36.60 -8.72 1.20
C GLN A 278 35.19 -8.44 0.67
N VAL A 279 34.84 -9.14 -0.40
CA VAL A 279 33.51 -9.18 -1.00
C VAL A 279 32.96 -10.58 -0.77
N CYS A 280 31.72 -10.67 -0.34
CA CYS A 280 31.06 -11.93 -0.08
C CYS A 280 29.59 -11.86 -0.51
N GLU A 281 29.04 -13.01 -0.88
CA GLU A 281 27.62 -13.15 -1.20
C GLU A 281 26.88 -13.60 0.06
N ILE A 282 25.71 -13.03 0.30
CA ILE A 282 24.76 -13.48 1.32
C ILE A 282 23.53 -14.02 0.59
N ILE A 283 23.14 -15.25 0.89
CA ILE A 283 21.89 -15.84 0.43
C ILE A 283 20.87 -15.67 1.54
N TRP A 284 19.78 -14.97 1.25
CA TRP A 284 18.67 -14.74 2.17
C TRP A 284 17.53 -15.70 1.86
N VAL A 285 17.09 -16.43 2.87
CA VAL A 285 16.07 -17.46 2.77
C VAL A 285 14.92 -17.12 3.70
N TRP A 286 13.69 -17.33 3.24
CA TRP A 286 12.51 -17.16 4.07
C TRP A 286 12.42 -18.24 5.15
N ASN A 287 12.25 -17.82 6.39
CA ASN A 287 12.14 -18.72 7.54
C ASN A 287 10.69 -18.95 8.02
N GLY A 288 9.71 -18.51 7.25
CA GLY A 288 8.29 -18.49 7.64
C GLY A 288 7.79 -17.15 8.18
N SER A 289 8.69 -16.18 8.41
CA SER A 289 8.31 -14.85 8.93
C SER A 289 9.09 -13.67 8.34
N LYS A 290 10.33 -13.90 7.92
CA LYS A 290 11.22 -12.91 7.31
C LYS A 290 12.31 -13.62 6.52
N LEU A 291 13.03 -12.88 5.70
CA LEU A 291 14.28 -13.33 5.10
C LEU A 291 15.41 -13.30 6.14
N GLU A 292 16.13 -14.41 6.27
CA GLU A 292 17.31 -14.53 7.11
C GLU A 292 18.53 -15.01 6.30
N PRO A 293 19.74 -14.58 6.64
CA PRO A 293 20.94 -15.03 5.95
C PRO A 293 21.15 -16.53 6.22
N LEU A 294 21.35 -17.29 5.15
CA LEU A 294 21.76 -18.69 5.21
C LEU A 294 23.21 -18.74 5.71
N GLN A 295 23.41 -19.36 6.87
CA GLN A 295 24.73 -19.58 7.47
C GLN A 295 25.48 -20.73 6.81
#